data_AF-A0A6H0SGB0-F1
#
_entry.id   AF-A0A6H0SGB0-F1
#
_cell.length_a   1.000
_cell.length_b   1.000
_cell.length_c   1.000
_cell.angle_alpha   90.00
_cell.angle_beta   90.00
_cell.angle_gamma   90.00
#
_symmetry.space_group_name_H-M   'P 1'
#
loop_
_entity.id
_entity.type
_entity.pdbx_description
1 polymer ?
#
loop_
_entity_poly.entity_id
_entity_poly.type
_entity_poly.pdbx_seq_one_letter_code
_entity_poly.pdbx_strand_id
1 'polypeptide(L)'
;MDRSVDISDCSQLVQVSRNGVTESRHYGVAVVLDPDGSPLLSLGNPDALIFPRSAVKPFQAIASLRCGVALTDVQVALACASHVGTFEHQDVARAMLQAGGLDASDLQCPQSWPVDSATRTQMTLEQLPKSALAFNCSGKHAGFLLAAKALGSETASYLDPVHPVQQTAHAVLEEFCGPIHFTGIDGCGAPAVQMSLQSLAQGFRQLVVSQQAEAQRVVDAMRHHPWAVRGKGHPNTEVIRRTGAIAKLGAEGALAVAAPSGVTVAIKMLDGSARGTDLLALSLLRKFDAIEETPYRELRVQLQPAGATAGARAAGLQLAGTDF
;
A
#
# COMPACT_ATOMS: atom_id res chain seq x y z
N MET A 1 25.16 2.11 12.29
CA MET A 1 24.84 3.48 11.80
C MET A 1 23.49 3.40 11.15
N ASP A 2 22.58 4.29 11.54
CA ASP A 2 21.29 4.41 10.88
C ASP A 2 21.52 4.67 9.38
N ARG A 3 20.95 3.83 8.53
CA ARG A 3 21.04 3.91 7.06
C ARG A 3 19.69 4.31 6.45
N SER A 4 18.79 4.85 7.28
CA SER A 4 17.53 5.43 6.81
C SER A 4 17.78 6.52 5.78
N VAL A 5 16.83 6.68 4.85
CA VAL A 5 16.81 7.79 3.90
C VAL A 5 17.12 9.15 4.55
N ASP A 6 18.14 9.83 4.02
CA ASP A 6 18.55 11.17 4.44
C ASP A 6 18.17 12.22 3.39
N ILE A 7 18.22 13.50 3.74
CA ILE A 7 18.01 14.58 2.76
C ILE A 7 19.03 14.54 1.61
N SER A 8 20.26 14.09 1.86
CA SER A 8 21.29 13.93 0.83
C SER A 8 20.99 12.80 -0.16
N ASP A 9 20.10 11.87 0.20
CA ASP A 9 19.58 10.84 -0.70
C ASP A 9 18.43 11.36 -1.57
N CYS A 10 17.87 12.54 -1.30
CA CYS A 10 16.61 12.98 -1.87
C CYS A 10 16.75 13.96 -3.04
N SER A 11 15.80 13.86 -3.98
CA SER A 11 15.52 14.88 -5.00
C SER A 11 14.21 15.61 -4.69
N GLN A 12 14.03 16.82 -5.23
CA GLN A 12 12.71 17.47 -5.19
C GLN A 12 11.76 16.72 -6.12
N LEU A 13 10.67 16.16 -5.58
CA LEU A 13 9.73 15.34 -6.34
C LEU A 13 8.41 16.06 -6.63
N VAL A 14 7.93 16.86 -5.68
CA VAL A 14 6.66 17.60 -5.80
C VAL A 14 6.84 19.03 -5.32
N GLN A 15 6.29 19.98 -6.07
CA GLN A 15 6.15 21.37 -5.69
C GLN A 15 4.67 21.72 -5.55
N VAL A 16 4.30 22.29 -4.41
CA VAL A 16 3.00 22.92 -4.21
C VAL A 16 3.17 24.40 -4.48
N SER A 17 2.29 24.97 -5.30
CA SER A 17 2.25 26.42 -5.55
C SER A 17 0.92 27.01 -5.11
N ARG A 18 0.92 28.29 -4.73
CA ARG A 18 -0.29 29.11 -4.58
C ARG A 18 -0.15 30.40 -5.38
N ASN A 19 -1.14 30.69 -6.24
CA ASN A 19 -1.10 31.84 -7.14
C ASN A 19 0.20 31.91 -7.97
N GLY A 20 0.69 30.75 -8.43
CA GLY A 20 1.94 30.65 -9.19
C GLY A 20 3.23 30.79 -8.37
N VAL A 21 3.15 31.05 -7.06
CA VAL A 21 4.32 31.14 -6.16
C VAL A 21 4.51 29.81 -5.44
N THR A 22 5.75 29.35 -5.28
CA THR A 22 6.05 28.13 -4.53
C THR A 22 5.65 28.27 -3.06
N GLU A 23 4.76 27.41 -2.59
CA GLU A 23 4.30 27.31 -1.20
C GLU A 23 5.02 26.20 -0.43
N SER A 24 5.26 25.05 -1.07
CA SER A 24 5.96 23.92 -0.44
C SER A 24 6.74 23.11 -1.45
N ARG A 25 7.82 22.48 -0.98
CA ARG A 25 8.62 21.52 -1.74
C ARG A 25 8.67 20.23 -0.96
N HIS A 26 8.32 19.12 -1.60
CA HIS A 26 8.45 17.81 -1.02
C HIS A 26 9.60 17.07 -1.70
N TYR A 27 10.57 16.69 -0.88
CA TYR A 27 11.76 15.94 -1.28
C TYR A 27 11.55 14.46 -0.97
N GLY A 28 12.19 13.60 -1.76
CA GLY A 28 12.12 12.17 -1.57
C GLY A 28 12.94 11.40 -2.58
N VAL A 29 12.74 10.10 -2.59
CA VAL A 29 13.35 9.17 -3.54
C VAL A 29 12.25 8.55 -4.39
N ALA A 30 12.48 8.46 -5.70
CA ALA A 30 11.61 7.74 -6.62
C ALA A 30 12.43 6.89 -7.59
N VAL A 31 11.96 5.69 -7.89
CA VAL A 31 12.57 4.80 -8.88
C VAL A 31 11.50 4.24 -9.81
N VAL A 32 11.86 4.11 -11.09
CA VAL A 32 11.05 3.44 -12.10
C VAL A 32 11.86 2.29 -12.68
N LEU A 33 11.28 1.10 -12.68
CA LEU A 33 11.85 -0.11 -13.26
C LEU A 33 11.10 -0.49 -14.54
N ASP A 34 11.86 -0.99 -15.51
CA ASP A 34 11.33 -1.63 -16.72
C ASP A 34 10.79 -3.04 -16.40
N PRO A 35 10.00 -3.68 -17.29
CA PRO A 35 9.56 -5.05 -17.09
C PRO A 35 10.69 -6.07 -16.99
N ASP A 36 11.91 -5.78 -17.44
CA ASP A 36 13.08 -6.65 -17.23
C ASP A 36 13.76 -6.44 -15.85
N GLY A 37 13.40 -5.38 -15.13
CA GLY A 37 13.94 -5.02 -13.82
C GLY A 37 15.07 -4.00 -13.85
N SER A 38 15.51 -3.57 -15.03
CA SER A 38 16.48 -2.48 -15.19
C SER A 38 15.86 -1.12 -14.79
N PRO A 39 16.66 -0.20 -14.22
CA PRO A 39 16.16 1.13 -13.85
C PRO A 39 15.96 2.01 -15.10
N LEU A 40 14.73 2.47 -15.32
CA LEU A 40 14.39 3.49 -16.33
C LEU A 40 14.63 4.91 -15.82
N LEU A 41 14.45 5.12 -14.51
CA LEU A 41 14.65 6.41 -13.85
C LEU A 41 14.98 6.21 -12.38
N SER A 42 15.89 7.03 -11.85
CA SER A 42 16.11 7.17 -10.41
C SER A 42 16.21 8.66 -10.06
N LEU A 43 15.39 9.09 -9.11
CA LEU A 43 15.40 10.42 -8.52
C LEU A 43 15.81 10.28 -7.06
N GLY A 44 17.01 10.74 -6.72
CA GLY A 44 17.63 10.44 -5.43
C GLY A 44 18.32 9.08 -5.42
N ASN A 45 18.62 8.56 -4.23
CA ASN A 45 19.31 7.30 -4.01
C ASN A 45 18.31 6.14 -3.79
N PRO A 46 18.09 5.26 -4.78
CA PRO A 46 17.13 4.16 -4.65
C PRO A 46 17.55 3.07 -3.65
N ASP A 47 18.84 3.04 -3.26
CA ASP A 47 19.37 2.09 -2.28
C ASP A 47 19.14 2.54 -0.82
N ALA A 48 18.61 3.75 -0.61
CA ALA A 48 18.29 4.26 0.71
C ALA A 48 17.28 3.34 1.43
N LEU A 49 17.57 3.02 2.70
CA LEU A 49 16.72 2.12 3.46
C LEU A 49 15.47 2.85 3.97
N ILE A 50 14.31 2.22 3.77
CA ILE A 50 13.02 2.72 4.17
C ILE A 50 12.24 1.66 4.94
N PHE A 51 11.28 2.09 5.74
CA PHE A 51 10.17 1.23 6.12
C PHE A 51 9.06 1.39 5.07
N PRO A 52 8.80 0.40 4.20
CA PRO A 52 7.66 0.45 3.27
C PRO A 52 6.30 0.39 3.99
N ARG A 53 6.30 -0.02 5.27
CA ARG A 53 5.10 -0.14 6.12
C ARG A 53 4.03 -0.95 5.38
N SER A 54 2.79 -0.45 5.36
CA SER A 54 1.67 -1.14 4.72
C SER A 54 1.82 -1.42 3.21
N ALA A 55 2.86 -0.90 2.53
CA ALA A 55 3.11 -1.26 1.14
C ALA A 55 3.44 -2.76 0.96
N VAL A 56 3.94 -3.45 1.99
CA VAL A 56 4.32 -4.87 1.89
C VAL A 56 3.18 -5.88 2.06
N LYS A 57 1.94 -5.42 2.28
CA LYS A 57 0.80 -6.30 2.55
C LYS A 57 0.47 -7.33 1.47
N PRO A 58 0.68 -7.06 0.17
CA PRO A 58 0.52 -8.10 -0.86
C PRO A 58 1.39 -9.33 -0.60
N PHE A 59 2.64 -9.15 -0.18
CA PHE A 59 3.54 -10.25 0.19
C PHE A 59 3.08 -10.98 1.44
N GLN A 60 2.54 -10.25 2.43
CA GLN A 60 1.96 -10.83 3.64
C GLN A 60 0.69 -11.65 3.34
N ALA A 61 -0.08 -11.27 2.31
CA ALA A 61 -1.22 -12.05 1.82
C ALA A 61 -0.75 -13.33 1.11
N ILE A 62 0.29 -13.26 0.27
CA ILE A 62 0.93 -14.46 -0.32
C ILE A 62 1.38 -15.41 0.79
N ALA A 63 2.04 -14.90 1.83
CA ALA A 63 2.47 -15.72 2.97
C ALA A 63 1.30 -16.42 3.67
N SER A 64 0.19 -15.70 3.87
CA SER A 64 -1.02 -16.30 4.44
C SER A 64 -1.52 -17.45 3.57
N LEU A 65 -1.62 -17.25 2.24
CA LEU A 65 -2.02 -18.28 1.27
C LEU A 65 -1.08 -19.51 1.31
N ARG A 66 0.23 -19.29 1.37
CA ARG A 66 1.24 -20.37 1.47
C ARG A 66 1.17 -21.16 2.77
N CYS A 67 0.61 -20.58 3.84
CA CYS A 67 0.31 -21.28 5.07
C CYS A 67 -0.94 -22.19 4.96
N GLY A 68 -1.58 -22.26 3.79
CA GLY A 68 -2.69 -23.16 3.52
C GLY A 68 -4.09 -22.59 3.79
N VAL A 69 -4.21 -21.28 4.05
CA VAL A 69 -5.52 -20.65 4.24
C VAL A 69 -6.30 -20.58 2.92
N ALA A 70 -7.59 -20.93 2.98
CA ALA A 70 -8.53 -20.70 1.88
C ALA A 70 -9.25 -19.35 2.07
N LEU A 71 -9.06 -18.41 1.13
CA LEU A 71 -9.70 -17.09 1.15
C LEU A 71 -10.44 -16.85 -0.17
N THR A 72 -11.59 -16.19 -0.13
CA THR A 72 -12.23 -15.68 -1.36
C THR A 72 -11.43 -14.50 -1.93
N ASP A 73 -11.65 -14.12 -3.19
CA ASP A 73 -10.88 -13.05 -3.84
C ASP A 73 -11.01 -11.71 -3.10
N VAL A 74 -12.21 -11.37 -2.62
CA VAL A 74 -12.41 -10.15 -1.82
C VAL A 74 -11.65 -10.20 -0.48
N GLN A 75 -11.51 -11.37 0.13
CA GLN A 75 -10.74 -11.56 1.37
C GLN A 75 -9.24 -11.48 1.12
N VAL A 76 -8.74 -11.99 -0.02
CA VAL A 76 -7.35 -11.79 -0.44
C VAL A 76 -7.07 -10.31 -0.66
N ALA A 77 -7.95 -9.58 -1.35
CA ALA A 77 -7.83 -8.14 -1.53
C ALA A 77 -7.84 -7.38 -0.18
N LEU A 78 -8.68 -7.80 0.77
CA LEU A 78 -8.71 -7.22 2.11
C LEU A 78 -7.45 -7.56 2.93
N ALA A 79 -6.86 -8.74 2.77
CA ALA A 79 -5.58 -9.09 3.39
C ALA A 79 -4.43 -8.19 2.90
N CYS A 80 -4.52 -7.72 1.64
CA CYS A 80 -3.60 -6.74 1.07
C CYS A 80 -3.88 -5.31 1.54
N ALA A 81 -5.00 -5.04 2.22
CA ALA A 81 -5.56 -3.71 2.30
C ALA A 81 -4.90 -2.76 3.31
N SER A 82 -5.06 -1.47 3.04
CA SER A 82 -5.04 -0.43 4.08
C SER A 82 -6.35 0.31 3.98
N HIS A 83 -7.43 -0.43 4.24
CA HIS A 83 -8.79 0.02 3.97
C HIS A 83 -9.18 1.21 4.86
N VAL A 84 -10.33 1.78 4.55
CA VAL A 84 -10.84 2.98 5.23
C VAL A 84 -11.90 2.67 6.29
N GLY A 85 -12.22 1.40 6.49
CA GLY A 85 -13.01 0.94 7.63
C GLY A 85 -14.52 1.17 7.47
N THR A 86 -15.01 1.29 6.24
CA THR A 86 -16.46 1.24 5.97
C THR A 86 -17.07 -0.05 6.51
N PHE A 87 -18.38 -0.07 6.76
CA PHE A 87 -19.06 -1.30 7.17
C PHE A 87 -18.81 -2.47 6.22
N GLU A 88 -18.79 -2.22 4.91
CA GLU A 88 -18.45 -3.24 3.89
C GLU A 88 -17.06 -3.88 4.12
N HIS A 89 -16.05 -3.11 4.54
CA HIS A 89 -14.74 -3.68 4.92
C HIS A 89 -14.82 -4.49 6.21
N GLN A 90 -15.53 -3.95 7.21
CA GLN A 90 -15.67 -4.60 8.52
C GLN A 90 -16.41 -5.94 8.39
N ASP A 91 -17.39 -6.03 7.50
CA ASP A 91 -18.16 -7.24 7.23
C ASP A 91 -17.28 -8.33 6.59
N VAL A 92 -16.42 -7.97 5.63
CA VAL A 92 -15.46 -8.93 5.05
C VAL A 92 -14.46 -9.41 6.11
N ALA A 93 -13.89 -8.51 6.92
CA ALA A 93 -12.99 -8.91 8.01
C ALA A 93 -13.69 -9.82 9.04
N ARG A 94 -14.95 -9.51 9.39
CA ARG A 94 -15.76 -10.34 10.29
C ARG A 94 -16.02 -11.73 9.71
N ALA A 95 -16.38 -11.80 8.43
CA ALA A 95 -16.61 -13.06 7.73
C ALA A 95 -15.33 -13.92 7.64
N MET A 96 -14.16 -13.29 7.46
CA MET A 96 -12.87 -13.98 7.55
C MET A 96 -12.69 -14.63 8.92
N LEU A 97 -12.82 -13.87 10.01
CA LEU A 97 -12.65 -14.39 11.37
C LEU A 97 -13.64 -15.53 11.67
N GLN A 98 -14.91 -15.35 11.34
CA GLN A 98 -15.96 -16.35 11.53
C GLN A 98 -15.67 -17.67 10.81
N ALA A 99 -15.08 -17.63 9.61
CA ALA A 99 -14.68 -18.83 8.88
C ALA A 99 -13.61 -19.66 9.62
N GLY A 100 -12.82 -19.03 10.51
CA GLY A 100 -11.84 -19.69 11.38
C GLY A 100 -12.35 -20.03 12.78
N GLY A 101 -13.62 -19.75 13.08
CA GLY A 101 -14.17 -19.85 14.44
C GLY A 101 -13.58 -18.80 15.41
N LEU A 102 -13.21 -17.64 14.87
CA LEU A 102 -12.63 -16.51 15.60
C LEU A 102 -13.59 -15.31 15.56
N ASP A 103 -13.33 -14.30 16.39
CA ASP A 103 -14.06 -13.04 16.39
C ASP A 103 -13.14 -11.81 16.49
N ALA A 104 -13.73 -10.63 16.62
CA ALA A 104 -12.98 -9.37 16.63
C ALA A 104 -12.05 -9.21 17.85
N SER A 105 -12.24 -9.99 18.91
CA SER A 105 -11.38 -9.98 20.11
C SER A 105 -10.06 -10.71 19.89
N ASP A 106 -9.97 -11.58 18.88
CA ASP A 106 -8.71 -12.23 18.46
C ASP A 106 -7.77 -11.27 17.69
N LEU A 107 -8.30 -10.15 17.21
CA LEU A 107 -7.50 -9.12 16.54
C LEU A 107 -6.64 -8.37 17.55
N GLN A 108 -5.32 -8.40 17.33
CA GLN A 108 -4.32 -7.68 18.12
C GLN A 108 -3.94 -6.33 17.48
N CYS A 109 -4.56 -5.95 16.36
CA CYS A 109 -4.43 -4.59 15.86
C CYS A 109 -5.25 -3.61 16.73
N PRO A 110 -4.85 -2.33 16.83
CA PRO A 110 -5.56 -1.35 17.62
C PRO A 110 -7.03 -1.19 17.25
N GLN A 111 -7.88 -0.84 18.22
CA GLN A 111 -9.23 -0.35 17.92
C GLN A 111 -9.15 1.06 17.34
N SER A 112 -9.88 1.34 16.25
CA SER A 112 -9.95 2.68 15.69
C SER A 112 -11.35 3.08 15.25
N TRP A 113 -11.51 4.37 15.01
CA TRP A 113 -12.59 4.87 14.17
C TRP A 113 -12.26 4.59 12.69
N PRO A 114 -13.26 4.43 11.82
CA PRO A 114 -13.05 4.40 10.37
C PRO A 114 -12.31 5.65 9.90
N VAL A 115 -11.46 5.50 8.89
CA VAL A 115 -10.89 6.63 8.14
C VAL A 115 -11.97 7.29 7.28
N ASP A 116 -12.90 6.49 6.76
CA ASP A 116 -14.06 6.97 6.02
C ASP A 116 -14.94 7.85 6.92
N SER A 117 -15.09 9.13 6.54
CA SER A 117 -15.79 10.11 7.35
C SER A 117 -17.28 9.86 7.45
N ALA A 118 -17.91 9.33 6.40
CA ALA A 118 -19.34 9.02 6.39
C ALA A 118 -19.64 7.89 7.39
N THR A 119 -18.89 6.80 7.33
CA THR A 119 -18.99 5.66 8.26
C THR A 119 -18.70 6.11 9.69
N ARG A 120 -17.66 6.94 9.91
CA ARG A 120 -17.37 7.49 11.24
C ARG A 120 -18.53 8.31 11.80
N THR A 121 -19.12 9.18 10.99
CA THR A 121 -20.30 9.97 11.39
C THR A 121 -21.48 9.07 11.73
N GLN A 122 -21.77 8.07 10.89
CA GLN A 122 -22.84 7.12 11.16
C GLN A 122 -22.62 6.35 12.47
N MET A 123 -21.43 5.78 12.68
CA MET A 123 -21.08 5.11 13.95
C MET A 123 -21.22 6.03 15.16
N THR A 124 -20.88 7.32 15.02
CA THR A 124 -21.04 8.31 16.10
C THR A 124 -22.51 8.56 16.43
N LEU A 125 -23.35 8.73 15.40
CA LEU A 125 -24.79 8.94 15.57
C LEU A 125 -25.49 7.73 16.18
N GLU A 126 -25.04 6.52 15.82
CA GLU A 126 -25.52 5.25 16.35
C GLU A 126 -24.87 4.85 17.70
N GLN A 127 -23.97 5.69 18.23
CA GLN A 127 -23.23 5.44 19.48
C GLN A 127 -22.43 4.12 19.48
N LEU A 128 -21.96 3.69 18.31
CA LEU A 128 -21.10 2.52 18.17
C LEU A 128 -19.67 2.83 18.65
N PRO A 129 -18.97 1.89 19.31
CA PRO A 129 -17.61 2.11 19.77
C PRO A 129 -16.59 2.02 18.64
N LYS A 130 -15.34 2.42 18.92
CA LYS A 130 -14.19 2.04 18.09
C LYS A 130 -14.12 0.53 17.95
N SER A 131 -13.63 0.05 16.80
CA SER A 131 -13.56 -1.37 16.50
C SER A 131 -12.22 -1.74 15.91
N ALA A 132 -11.69 -2.91 16.29
CA ALA A 132 -10.52 -3.48 15.62
C ALA A 132 -10.83 -3.82 14.15
N LEU A 133 -12.08 -4.15 13.80
CA LEU A 133 -12.51 -4.37 12.42
C LEU A 133 -12.39 -3.11 11.57
N ALA A 134 -12.59 -1.93 12.17
CA ALA A 134 -12.47 -0.64 11.49
C ALA A 134 -11.01 -0.20 11.29
N PHE A 135 -10.06 -0.86 11.96
CA PHE A 135 -8.63 -0.58 11.80
C PHE A 135 -8.16 -1.00 10.42
N ASN A 136 -7.42 -0.13 9.74
CA ASN A 136 -7.02 -0.30 8.33
C ASN A 136 -6.20 -1.57 8.03
N CYS A 137 -5.68 -2.26 9.04
CA CYS A 137 -4.95 -3.52 8.91
C CYS A 137 -5.78 -4.76 9.27
N SER A 138 -7.06 -4.61 9.64
CA SER A 138 -7.84 -5.73 10.19
C SER A 138 -7.93 -6.91 9.23
N GLY A 139 -8.05 -6.68 7.92
CA GLY A 139 -7.99 -7.72 6.89
C GLY A 139 -6.68 -8.52 6.88
N LYS A 140 -5.52 -7.84 6.99
CA LYS A 140 -4.21 -8.51 7.09
C LYS A 140 -4.15 -9.37 8.36
N HIS A 141 -4.60 -8.84 9.49
CA HIS A 141 -4.59 -9.56 10.77
C HIS A 141 -5.52 -10.78 10.72
N ALA A 142 -6.71 -10.66 10.14
CA ALA A 142 -7.60 -11.79 9.90
C ALA A 142 -6.94 -12.85 9.00
N GLY A 143 -6.22 -12.42 7.96
CA GLY A 143 -5.43 -13.33 7.11
C GLY A 143 -4.37 -14.11 7.90
N PHE A 144 -3.61 -13.43 8.77
CA PHE A 144 -2.61 -14.08 9.62
C PHE A 144 -3.22 -15.04 10.64
N LEU A 145 -4.34 -14.68 11.26
CA LEU A 145 -5.05 -15.54 12.21
C LEU A 145 -5.56 -16.81 11.53
N LEU A 146 -6.16 -16.69 10.35
CA LEU A 146 -6.62 -17.84 9.59
C LEU A 146 -5.46 -18.70 9.08
N ALA A 147 -4.33 -18.09 8.71
CA ALA A 147 -3.10 -18.81 8.39
C ALA A 147 -2.56 -19.59 9.60
N ALA A 148 -2.57 -19.00 10.80
CA ALA A 148 -2.20 -19.69 12.03
C ALA A 148 -3.11 -20.90 12.30
N LYS A 149 -4.43 -20.74 12.10
CA LYS A 149 -5.40 -21.84 12.19
C LYS A 149 -5.13 -22.95 11.18
N ALA A 150 -4.83 -22.62 9.92
CA ALA A 150 -4.52 -23.60 8.87
C ALA A 150 -3.26 -24.42 9.19
N LEU A 151 -2.27 -23.81 9.86
CA LEU A 151 -1.06 -24.47 10.34
C LEU A 151 -1.23 -25.23 11.66
N GLY A 152 -2.39 -25.14 12.33
CA GLY A 152 -2.57 -25.66 13.69
C GLY A 152 -1.69 -24.97 14.74
N SER A 153 -1.27 -23.72 14.47
CA SER A 153 -0.43 -22.91 15.38
C SER A 153 -1.27 -22.02 16.30
N GLU A 154 -0.65 -21.54 17.38
CA GLU A 154 -1.29 -20.69 18.40
C GLU A 154 -1.72 -19.34 17.82
N THR A 155 -3.01 -19.03 17.88
CA THR A 155 -3.54 -17.76 17.36
C THR A 155 -3.23 -16.59 18.28
N ALA A 156 -2.91 -16.81 19.56
CA ALA A 156 -2.57 -15.72 20.48
C ALA A 156 -1.19 -15.08 20.24
N SER A 157 -0.29 -15.72 19.48
CA SER A 157 1.08 -15.23 19.25
C SER A 157 1.38 -14.93 17.77
N TYR A 158 0.36 -14.80 16.92
CA TYR A 158 0.53 -14.65 15.46
C TYR A 158 1.34 -13.43 15.00
N LEU A 159 1.57 -12.43 15.88
CA LEU A 159 2.40 -11.26 15.59
C LEU A 159 3.87 -11.43 16.00
N ASP A 160 4.21 -12.47 16.76
CA ASP A 160 5.57 -12.76 17.16
C ASP A 160 6.44 -13.05 15.92
N PRO A 161 7.59 -12.38 15.73
CA PRO A 161 8.51 -12.65 14.63
C PRO A 161 8.91 -14.12 14.47
N VAL A 162 8.91 -14.92 15.55
CA VAL A 162 9.22 -16.36 15.47
C VAL A 162 8.00 -17.23 15.18
N HIS A 163 6.79 -16.65 15.13
CA HIS A 163 5.58 -17.39 14.77
C HIS A 163 5.66 -17.88 13.31
N PRO A 164 5.23 -19.12 12.99
CA PRO A 164 5.35 -19.69 11.63
C PRO A 164 4.78 -18.81 10.51
N VAL A 165 3.68 -18.11 10.77
CA VAL A 165 3.09 -17.15 9.81
C VAL A 165 4.01 -15.95 9.54
N GLN A 166 4.68 -15.41 10.57
CA GLN A 166 5.61 -14.30 10.38
C GLN A 166 6.92 -14.75 9.74
N GLN A 167 7.41 -15.95 10.06
CA GLN A 167 8.57 -16.54 9.37
C GLN A 167 8.28 -16.76 7.87
N THR A 168 7.09 -17.29 7.54
CA THR A 168 6.65 -17.39 6.14
C THR A 168 6.56 -16.00 5.48
N ALA A 169 6.02 -15.00 6.18
CA ALA A 169 5.95 -13.63 5.67
C ALA A 169 7.34 -13.03 5.40
N HIS A 170 8.31 -13.27 6.30
CA HIS A 170 9.70 -12.87 6.11
C HIS A 170 10.32 -13.54 4.87
N ALA A 171 10.15 -14.86 4.73
CA ALA A 171 10.67 -15.60 3.60
C ALA A 171 10.07 -15.14 2.25
N VAL A 172 8.76 -14.88 2.20
CA VAL A 172 8.13 -14.32 1.00
C VAL A 172 8.66 -12.92 0.69
N LEU A 173 8.89 -12.09 1.71
CA LEU A 173 9.47 -10.76 1.51
C LEU A 173 10.89 -10.85 0.95
N GLU A 174 11.73 -11.75 1.47
CA GLU A 174 13.08 -11.96 0.94
C GLU A 174 13.08 -12.50 -0.49
N GLU A 175 12.15 -13.41 -0.80
CA GLU A 175 12.00 -13.97 -2.14
C GLU A 175 11.64 -12.91 -3.19
N PHE A 176 10.70 -12.02 -2.88
CA PHE A 176 10.21 -11.04 -3.85
C PHE A 176 11.02 -9.74 -3.84
N CYS A 177 11.42 -9.24 -2.67
CA CYS A 177 12.04 -7.94 -2.51
C CYS A 177 13.56 -8.02 -2.32
N GLY A 178 14.13 -9.20 -2.10
CA GLY A 178 15.52 -9.36 -1.69
C GLY A 178 15.74 -9.16 -0.18
N PRO A 179 16.99 -9.11 0.28
CA PRO A 179 17.34 -9.26 1.70
C PRO A 179 16.70 -8.20 2.60
N ILE A 180 16.17 -8.64 3.74
CA ILE A 180 15.65 -7.74 4.77
C ILE A 180 16.77 -7.27 5.68
N HIS A 181 16.95 -5.95 5.79
CA HIS A 181 18.07 -5.36 6.53
C HIS A 181 17.80 -5.26 8.04
N PHE A 182 16.56 -5.03 8.41
CA PHE A 182 16.13 -4.86 9.79
C PHE A 182 14.63 -5.16 9.91
N THR A 183 14.20 -5.63 11.07
CA THR A 183 12.78 -5.82 11.38
C THR A 183 12.46 -5.17 12.71
N GLY A 184 11.58 -4.17 12.69
CA GLY A 184 11.01 -3.52 13.87
C GLY A 184 9.55 -3.90 14.09
N ILE A 185 8.81 -3.06 14.78
CA ILE A 185 7.38 -3.24 15.09
C ILE A 185 6.57 -2.12 14.42
N ASP A 186 5.53 -2.48 13.66
CA ASP A 186 4.60 -1.54 13.02
C ASP A 186 3.59 -1.01 14.05
N GLY A 187 2.91 0.10 13.75
CA GLY A 187 1.84 0.65 14.58
C GLY A 187 0.61 -0.24 14.71
N CYS A 188 0.50 -1.30 13.89
CA CYS A 188 -0.51 -2.34 14.06
C CYS A 188 -0.05 -3.51 14.95
N GLY A 189 1.20 -3.50 15.43
CA GLY A 189 1.82 -4.55 16.24
C GLY A 189 2.55 -5.64 15.46
N ALA A 190 2.38 -5.73 14.13
CA ALA A 190 3.05 -6.73 13.31
C ALA A 190 4.52 -6.34 13.01
N PRO A 191 5.37 -7.30 12.59
CA PRO A 191 6.73 -7.01 12.14
C PRO A 191 6.77 -5.95 11.01
N ALA A 192 7.65 -4.96 11.15
CA ALA A 192 7.92 -3.91 10.18
C ALA A 192 9.31 -4.06 9.59
N VAL A 193 9.40 -4.61 8.38
CA VAL A 193 10.67 -4.80 7.69
C VAL A 193 11.24 -3.49 7.15
N GLN A 194 12.57 -3.38 7.11
CA GLN A 194 13.33 -2.34 6.46
C GLN A 194 14.04 -2.91 5.23
N MET A 195 13.91 -2.22 4.10
CA MET A 195 14.52 -2.59 2.81
C MET A 195 14.85 -1.33 2.02
N SER A 196 15.61 -1.45 0.93
CA SER A 196 15.81 -0.32 0.01
C SER A 196 14.53 0.00 -0.76
N LEU A 197 14.41 1.23 -1.29
CA LEU A 197 13.31 1.56 -2.19
C LEU A 197 13.38 0.72 -3.48
N GLN A 198 14.59 0.43 -3.95
CA GLN A 198 14.85 -0.47 -5.07
C GLN A 198 14.27 -1.88 -4.83
N SER A 199 14.49 -2.46 -3.64
CA SER A 199 13.94 -3.75 -3.23
C SER A 199 12.41 -3.77 -3.25
N LEU A 200 11.77 -2.70 -2.77
CA LEU A 200 10.31 -2.58 -2.83
C LEU A 200 9.81 -2.55 -4.27
N ALA A 201 10.47 -1.78 -5.15
CA ALA A 201 10.11 -1.71 -6.57
C ALA A 201 10.28 -3.06 -7.26
N GLN A 202 11.37 -3.78 -6.99
CA GLN A 202 11.60 -5.13 -7.50
C GLN A 202 10.51 -6.10 -7.05
N GLY A 203 10.12 -6.07 -5.78
CA GLY A 203 9.03 -6.90 -5.28
C GLY A 203 7.71 -6.66 -5.99
N PHE A 204 7.35 -5.39 -6.24
CA PHE A 204 6.11 -5.05 -6.95
C PHE A 204 6.15 -5.45 -8.43
N ARG A 205 7.30 -5.30 -9.09
CA ARG A 205 7.50 -5.85 -10.43
C ARG A 205 7.28 -7.36 -10.42
N GLN A 206 7.93 -8.07 -9.50
CA GLN A 206 7.84 -9.53 -9.39
C GLN A 206 6.41 -10.00 -9.12
N LEU A 207 5.60 -9.27 -8.32
CA LEU A 207 4.18 -9.60 -8.13
C LEU A 207 3.42 -9.69 -9.46
N VAL A 208 3.66 -8.76 -10.38
CA VAL A 208 2.92 -8.69 -11.64
C VAL A 208 3.44 -9.67 -12.69
N VAL A 209 4.75 -9.92 -12.76
CA VAL A 209 5.33 -10.79 -13.79
C VAL A 209 5.45 -12.26 -13.38
N SER A 210 5.32 -12.56 -12.08
CA SER A 210 5.43 -13.91 -11.54
C SER A 210 4.35 -14.84 -12.08
N GLN A 211 4.74 -16.09 -12.33
CA GLN A 211 3.84 -17.19 -12.71
C GLN A 211 3.42 -18.05 -11.50
N GLN A 212 3.79 -17.65 -10.28
CA GLN A 212 3.35 -18.33 -9.07
C GLN A 212 1.86 -18.09 -8.83
N ALA A 213 1.12 -19.16 -8.53
CA ALA A 213 -0.33 -19.11 -8.39
C ALA A 213 -0.79 -18.13 -7.30
N GLU A 214 -0.09 -18.04 -6.18
CA GLU A 214 -0.42 -17.13 -5.08
C GLU A 214 -0.19 -15.66 -5.46
N ALA A 215 0.87 -15.37 -6.23
CA ALA A 215 1.13 -14.02 -6.72
C ALA A 215 0.06 -13.57 -7.72
N GLN A 216 -0.27 -14.43 -8.70
CA GLN A 216 -1.36 -14.19 -9.65
C GLN A 216 -2.69 -13.94 -8.93
N ARG A 217 -3.03 -14.82 -7.97
CA ARG A 217 -4.25 -14.68 -7.17
C ARG A 217 -4.31 -13.38 -6.39
N VAL A 218 -3.20 -12.93 -5.79
CA VAL A 218 -3.14 -11.65 -5.07
C VAL A 218 -3.34 -10.47 -6.02
N VAL A 219 -2.66 -10.47 -7.17
CA VAL A 219 -2.80 -9.41 -8.18
C VAL A 219 -4.22 -9.34 -8.71
N ASP A 220 -4.81 -10.48 -9.08
CA ASP A 220 -6.16 -10.56 -9.60
C ASP A 220 -7.20 -10.14 -8.57
N ALA A 221 -7.06 -10.60 -7.31
CA ALA A 221 -7.92 -10.17 -6.22
C ALA A 221 -7.89 -8.64 -6.03
N MET A 222 -6.71 -8.03 -6.03
CA MET A 222 -6.57 -6.57 -5.92
C MET A 222 -7.23 -5.84 -7.10
N ARG A 223 -7.12 -6.38 -8.32
CA ARG A 223 -7.71 -5.81 -9.55
C ARG A 223 -9.23 -5.97 -9.62
N HIS A 224 -9.77 -7.11 -9.19
CA HIS A 224 -11.21 -7.39 -9.18
C HIS A 224 -11.93 -6.71 -8.01
N HIS A 225 -11.25 -6.51 -6.88
CA HIS A 225 -11.80 -5.88 -5.68
C HIS A 225 -10.97 -4.68 -5.20
N PRO A 226 -10.71 -3.67 -6.05
CA PRO A 226 -9.86 -2.54 -5.70
C PRO A 226 -10.45 -1.72 -4.53
N TRP A 227 -11.78 -1.73 -4.40
CA TRP A 227 -12.46 -1.07 -3.29
C TRP A 227 -12.00 -1.61 -1.94
N ALA A 228 -11.70 -2.91 -1.82
CA ALA A 228 -11.30 -3.52 -0.55
C ALA A 228 -9.90 -3.05 -0.13
N VAL A 229 -9.04 -2.67 -1.09
CA VAL A 229 -7.65 -2.27 -0.83
C VAL A 229 -7.58 -0.93 -0.11
N ARG A 230 -8.35 0.08 -0.55
CA ARG A 230 -8.29 1.45 0.00
C ARG A 230 -9.63 2.20 0.08
N GLY A 231 -10.75 1.60 -0.31
CA GLY A 231 -12.07 2.22 -0.32
C GLY A 231 -12.40 2.94 -1.63
N LYS A 232 -13.69 3.01 -1.96
CA LYS A 232 -14.20 3.64 -3.19
C LYS A 232 -13.79 5.11 -3.26
N GLY A 233 -13.39 5.59 -4.43
CA GLY A 233 -12.99 6.98 -4.66
C GLY A 233 -11.61 7.38 -4.12
N HIS A 234 -10.92 6.52 -3.37
CA HIS A 234 -9.56 6.80 -2.92
C HIS A 234 -8.51 6.58 -4.03
N PRO A 235 -7.38 7.31 -4.02
CA PRO A 235 -6.39 7.28 -5.10
C PRO A 235 -5.94 5.89 -5.55
N ASN A 236 -5.46 5.04 -4.65
CA ASN A 236 -5.00 3.69 -5.00
C ASN A 236 -6.11 2.84 -5.64
N THR A 237 -7.34 2.91 -5.12
CA THR A 237 -8.50 2.21 -5.68
C THR A 237 -8.78 2.66 -7.11
N GLU A 238 -8.77 3.96 -7.35
CA GLU A 238 -9.09 4.52 -8.67
C GLU A 238 -7.98 4.28 -9.70
N VAL A 239 -6.72 4.31 -9.27
CA VAL A 239 -5.58 3.89 -10.11
C VAL A 239 -5.77 2.44 -10.53
N ILE A 240 -5.96 1.51 -9.58
CA ILE A 240 -6.13 0.08 -9.91
C ILE A 240 -7.31 -0.11 -10.87
N ARG A 241 -8.46 0.48 -10.55
CA ARG A 241 -9.71 0.31 -11.30
C ARG A 241 -9.61 0.81 -12.74
N ARG A 242 -8.88 1.91 -13.00
CA ARG A 242 -8.85 2.55 -14.32
C ARG A 242 -7.67 2.13 -15.19
N THR A 243 -6.57 1.64 -14.61
CA THR A 243 -5.36 1.30 -15.37
C THR A 243 -5.02 -0.19 -15.35
N GLY A 244 -5.63 -0.98 -14.46
CA GLY A 244 -5.25 -2.37 -14.23
C GLY A 244 -3.91 -2.52 -13.49
N ALA A 245 -3.24 -1.43 -13.11
CA ALA A 245 -2.07 -1.50 -12.24
C ALA A 245 -2.45 -2.05 -10.86
N ILE A 246 -1.49 -2.58 -10.11
CA ILE A 246 -1.62 -2.72 -8.66
C ILE A 246 -1.00 -1.49 -7.99
N ALA A 247 -1.66 -0.95 -6.96
CA ALA A 247 -1.18 0.22 -6.23
C ALA A 247 -1.30 -0.03 -4.73
N LYS A 248 -0.25 0.26 -3.97
CA LYS A 248 -0.26 0.07 -2.52
C LYS A 248 0.54 1.14 -1.79
N LEU A 249 -0.18 2.00 -1.07
CA LEU A 249 0.43 2.97 -0.17
C LEU A 249 1.02 2.30 1.08
N GLY A 250 2.10 2.88 1.57
CA GLY A 250 2.62 2.73 2.92
C GLY A 250 2.39 4.00 3.72
N ALA A 251 2.47 3.90 5.06
CA ALA A 251 2.54 5.09 5.90
C ALA A 251 3.86 5.84 5.65
N GLU A 252 3.97 7.07 6.13
CA GLU A 252 5.19 7.89 6.00
C GLU A 252 5.63 8.05 4.54
N GLY A 253 4.70 8.34 3.63
CA GLY A 253 5.01 8.77 2.26
C GLY A 253 5.57 7.68 1.34
N ALA A 254 5.40 6.40 1.68
CA ALA A 254 5.76 5.29 0.82
C ALA A 254 4.62 4.94 -0.17
N LEU A 255 4.95 4.62 -1.41
CA LEU A 255 4.00 4.12 -2.41
C LEU A 255 4.73 3.21 -3.40
N ALA A 256 4.11 2.09 -3.76
CA ALA A 256 4.54 1.29 -4.90
C ALA A 256 3.36 1.02 -5.84
N VAL A 257 3.61 1.12 -7.15
CA VAL A 257 2.63 0.91 -8.21
C VAL A 257 3.27 0.13 -9.35
N ALA A 258 2.68 -0.98 -9.76
CA ALA A 258 3.16 -1.77 -10.90
C ALA A 258 2.06 -1.92 -11.96
N ALA A 259 2.34 -1.48 -13.18
CA ALA A 259 1.44 -1.59 -14.32
C ALA A 259 1.36 -3.04 -14.83
N PRO A 260 0.31 -3.42 -15.60
CA PRO A 260 0.21 -4.76 -16.19
C PRO A 260 1.41 -5.18 -17.03
N SER A 261 2.11 -4.22 -17.66
CA SER A 261 3.31 -4.46 -18.44
C SER A 261 4.52 -4.91 -17.59
N GLY A 262 4.50 -4.66 -16.29
CA GLY A 262 5.64 -4.87 -15.38
C GLY A 262 6.42 -3.59 -15.05
N VAL A 263 6.18 -2.47 -15.77
CA VAL A 263 6.77 -1.18 -15.41
C VAL A 263 6.30 -0.78 -14.01
N THR A 264 7.25 -0.49 -13.14
CA THR A 264 6.99 -0.35 -11.71
C THR A 264 7.59 0.94 -11.17
N VAL A 265 6.81 1.68 -10.40
CA VAL A 265 7.23 2.90 -9.70
C VAL A 265 7.19 2.66 -8.20
N ALA A 266 8.27 3.04 -7.50
CA ALA A 266 8.26 3.15 -6.04
C ALA A 266 8.71 4.55 -5.62
N ILE A 267 8.07 5.10 -4.60
CA ILE A 267 8.32 6.45 -4.08
C ILE A 267 8.41 6.39 -2.55
N LYS A 268 9.34 7.17 -1.98
CA LYS A 268 9.38 7.55 -0.56
C LYS A 268 9.53 9.06 -0.44
N MET A 269 8.55 9.74 0.15
CA MET A 269 8.68 11.15 0.55
C MET A 269 9.42 11.27 1.87
N LEU A 270 10.42 12.15 1.96
CA LEU A 270 11.25 12.31 3.16
C LEU A 270 10.45 12.77 4.37
N ASP A 271 9.54 13.73 4.17
CA ASP A 271 8.68 14.32 5.20
C ASP A 271 7.48 13.43 5.59
N GLY A 272 7.37 12.25 5.00
CA GLY A 272 6.27 11.31 5.22
C GLY A 272 4.93 11.72 4.60
N SER A 273 4.88 12.83 3.85
CA SER A 273 3.66 13.34 3.23
C SER A 273 3.18 12.42 2.10
N ALA A 274 1.87 12.21 2.02
CA ALA A 274 1.24 11.54 0.87
C ALA A 274 0.90 12.51 -0.28
N ARG A 275 0.93 13.83 -0.03
CA ARG A 275 0.44 14.85 -0.98
C ARG A 275 1.24 14.80 -2.28
N GLY A 276 0.55 14.48 -3.38
CA GLY A 276 1.12 14.41 -4.73
C GLY A 276 1.79 13.07 -5.09
N THR A 277 1.92 12.13 -4.16
CA THR A 277 2.61 10.84 -4.39
C THR A 277 1.90 9.99 -5.44
N ASP A 278 0.57 9.86 -5.36
CA ASP A 278 -0.22 9.11 -6.35
C ASP A 278 -0.12 9.73 -7.76
N LEU A 279 -0.18 11.07 -7.84
CA LEU A 279 -0.08 11.80 -9.11
C LEU A 279 1.32 11.67 -9.73
N LEU A 280 2.37 11.69 -8.90
CA LEU A 280 3.74 11.45 -9.33
C LEU A 280 3.90 10.04 -9.88
N ALA A 281 3.46 9.02 -9.15
CA ALA A 281 3.52 7.63 -9.60
C ALA A 281 2.79 7.42 -10.93
N LEU A 282 1.56 7.96 -11.03
CA LEU A 282 0.77 7.88 -12.25
C LEU A 282 1.46 8.57 -13.44
N SER A 283 2.05 9.76 -13.23
CA SER A 283 2.72 10.49 -14.31
C SER A 283 4.04 9.81 -14.73
N LEU A 284 4.74 9.17 -13.80
CA LEU A 284 5.92 8.35 -14.13
C LEU A 284 5.52 7.12 -14.94
N LEU A 285 4.46 6.40 -14.57
CA LEU A 285 3.95 5.30 -15.40
C LEU A 285 3.55 5.79 -16.80
N ARG A 286 2.88 6.94 -16.90
CA ARG A 286 2.50 7.51 -18.19
C ARG A 286 3.71 7.88 -19.05
N LYS A 287 4.74 8.47 -18.45
CA LYS A 287 5.99 8.88 -19.12
C LYS A 287 6.72 7.71 -19.80
N PHE A 288 6.63 6.53 -19.22
CA PHE A 288 7.21 5.30 -19.76
C PHE A 288 6.15 4.40 -20.43
N ASP A 289 5.07 5.00 -20.96
CA ASP A 289 4.01 4.35 -21.74
C ASP A 289 3.38 3.10 -21.08
N ALA A 290 3.42 3.02 -19.75
CA ALA A 290 2.92 1.88 -19.00
C ALA A 290 1.41 1.95 -18.72
N ILE A 291 0.79 3.10 -18.96
CA ILE A 291 -0.65 3.33 -18.85
C ILE A 291 -1.13 4.22 -20.00
N GLU A 292 -2.39 4.03 -20.38
CA GLU A 292 -3.02 4.78 -21.48
C GLU A 292 -3.28 6.26 -21.12
N GLU A 293 -3.30 7.11 -22.16
CA GLU A 293 -3.51 8.56 -22.04
C GLU A 293 -4.87 8.92 -21.43
N THR A 294 -5.94 8.24 -21.83
CA THR A 294 -7.31 8.59 -21.38
C THR A 294 -7.50 8.36 -19.88
N PRO A 295 -7.23 7.15 -19.32
CA PRO A 295 -7.23 6.94 -17.87
C PRO A 295 -6.29 7.90 -17.13
N TYR A 296 -5.11 8.18 -17.68
CA TYR A 296 -4.16 9.13 -17.09
C TYR A 296 -4.77 10.53 -16.92
N ARG A 297 -5.35 11.10 -17.98
CA ARG A 297 -5.94 12.45 -17.94
C ARG A 297 -7.05 12.57 -16.91
N GLU A 298 -7.94 11.58 -16.87
CA GLU A 298 -9.06 11.57 -15.93
C GLU A 298 -8.57 11.50 -14.48
N LEU A 299 -7.64 10.59 -14.18
CA LEU A 299 -7.06 10.44 -12.85
C LEU A 299 -6.25 11.68 -12.45
N ARG A 300 -5.51 12.31 -13.39
CA ARG A 300 -4.76 13.54 -13.12
C ARG A 300 -5.68 14.65 -12.62
N VAL A 301 -6.84 14.83 -13.24
CA VAL A 301 -7.84 15.81 -12.78
C VAL A 301 -8.37 15.44 -11.40
N GLN A 302 -8.66 14.16 -11.15
CA GLN A 302 -9.20 13.70 -9.87
C GLN A 302 -8.19 13.80 -8.71
N LEU A 303 -6.91 13.54 -8.97
CA LEU A 303 -5.84 13.51 -7.96
C LEU A 303 -5.25 14.89 -7.66
N GLN A 304 -5.55 15.90 -8.48
CA GLN A 304 -5.24 17.28 -8.14
C GLN A 304 -6.20 17.81 -7.07
N PRO A 305 -5.75 18.77 -6.23
CA PRO A 305 -6.63 19.39 -5.24
C PRO A 305 -7.85 20.02 -5.92
N ALA A 306 -9.04 19.45 -5.70
CA ALA A 306 -10.28 19.99 -6.26
C ALA A 306 -10.63 21.30 -5.56
N GLY A 307 -10.55 22.42 -6.29
CA GLY A 307 -10.82 23.75 -5.73
C GLY A 307 -12.27 24.19 -5.91
N ALA A 308 -13.13 23.96 -4.91
CA ALA A 308 -14.50 24.52 -4.91
C ALA A 308 -14.49 26.06 -4.77
N THR A 309 -13.51 26.60 -4.05
CA THR A 309 -13.33 28.04 -3.81
C THR A 309 -12.22 28.62 -4.69
N ALA A 310 -12.23 29.94 -4.89
CA ALA A 310 -11.14 30.63 -5.59
C ALA A 310 -9.79 30.39 -4.91
N GLY A 311 -9.74 30.41 -3.57
CA GLY A 311 -8.52 30.14 -2.80
C GLY A 311 -8.01 28.70 -2.91
N ALA A 312 -8.89 27.72 -3.14
CA ALA A 312 -8.47 26.35 -3.38
C ALA A 312 -7.98 26.14 -4.83
N ARG A 313 -8.58 26.82 -5.82
CA ARG A 313 -8.11 26.82 -7.22
C ARG A 313 -6.76 27.53 -7.42
N ALA A 314 -6.42 28.44 -6.50
CA ALA A 314 -5.11 29.06 -6.47
C ALA A 314 -3.97 28.06 -6.19
N ALA A 315 -4.28 26.92 -5.56
CA ALA A 315 -3.30 25.89 -5.25
C ALA A 315 -3.06 24.96 -6.45
N GLY A 316 -1.80 24.62 -6.70
CA GLY A 316 -1.40 23.71 -7.76
C GLY A 316 -0.36 22.70 -7.27
N LEU A 317 -0.35 21.53 -7.90
CA LEU A 317 0.72 20.55 -7.77
C LEU A 317 1.51 20.50 -9.07
N GLN A 318 2.81 20.68 -8.96
CA GLN A 318 3.77 20.52 -10.04
C GLN A 318 4.70 19.36 -9.67
N LEU A 319 4.92 18.46 -10.62
CA LEU A 319 5.90 17.40 -10.46
C LEU A 319 7.29 17.96 -10.78
N ALA A 320 8.30 17.52 -10.05
CA ALA A 320 9.67 18.01 -10.15
C ALA A 320 10.64 16.83 -10.31
N GLY A 321 11.90 17.15 -10.63
CA GLY A 321 12.95 16.15 -10.81
C GLY A 321 12.96 15.47 -12.18
N THR A 322 11.96 15.70 -13.04
CA THR A 322 11.99 15.31 -14.44
C THR A 322 11.19 16.27 -15.31
N ASP A 323 11.45 16.26 -16.62
CA ASP A 323 10.57 16.87 -17.61
C ASP A 323 9.34 15.98 -17.81
N PHE A 324 8.18 16.43 -17.32
CA PHE A 324 6.88 15.74 -17.39
C PHE A 324 5.99 16.29 -18.50
#